data_AF-A0AB34GHH2-F1
#
_entry.id   AF-A0AB34GHH2-F1
#
_cell.length_a   1.000
_cell.length_b   1.000
_cell.length_c   1.000
_cell.angle_alpha   90.00
_cell.angle_beta   90.00
_cell.angle_gamma   90.00
#
_symmetry.space_group_name_H-M   'P 1'
#
loop_
_entity.id
_entity.type
_entity.pdbx_description
1 polymer ?
#
loop_
_entity_poly.entity_id
_entity_poly.type
_entity_poly.pdbx_seq_one_letter_code
_entity_poly.pdbx_strand_id
1 'polypeptide(L)'
;MPAIPAALTAVSSLGECPPVGGCNEKRMLAMLPHCGKTFAERMKKVEVWKWCNLSEFIVKQVTAVDDQDEGRDDGGDADRGMRYYESFTNCTEVETNVVGCYWPNPLAERFIAGVHRRFFQNCSVARHHWQDPPDGILIPLIAAPILLTIAMTGVVVWRSKRTAQVV
;
A
#
# COMPACT_ATOMS: atom_id res chain seq x y z
N MET A 1 -39.90 -4.28 -26.35
CA MET A 1 -38.92 -4.78 -25.37
C MET A 1 -37.54 -4.44 -25.90
N PRO A 2 -36.89 -3.35 -25.45
CA PRO A 2 -35.61 -2.93 -26.02
C PRO A 2 -34.46 -3.76 -25.45
N ALA A 3 -33.51 -4.10 -26.32
CA ALA A 3 -32.27 -4.77 -25.98
C ALA A 3 -31.34 -3.80 -25.24
N ILE A 4 -30.83 -4.22 -24.08
CA ILE A 4 -29.84 -3.49 -23.30
C ILE A 4 -28.44 -3.88 -23.84
N PRO A 5 -27.55 -2.92 -24.15
CA PRO A 5 -26.32 -3.18 -24.87
C PRO A 5 -25.30 -3.97 -24.04
N ALA A 6 -24.52 -4.81 -24.71
CA ALA A 6 -23.48 -5.72 -24.19
C ALA A 6 -22.24 -5.02 -23.58
N ALA A 7 -22.39 -3.80 -23.04
CA ALA A 7 -21.31 -3.04 -22.42
C ALA A 7 -21.25 -3.21 -20.89
N LEU A 8 -22.21 -3.92 -20.29
CA LEU A 8 -22.24 -4.20 -18.84
C LEU A 8 -21.47 -5.47 -18.43
N THR A 9 -20.86 -6.18 -19.37
CA THR A 9 -20.10 -7.42 -19.09
C THR A 9 -18.64 -7.17 -18.67
N ALA A 10 -18.25 -5.93 -18.34
CA ALA A 10 -16.84 -5.57 -18.13
C ALA A 10 -16.48 -4.97 -16.76
N VAL A 11 -17.29 -5.17 -15.70
CA VAL A 11 -16.86 -4.92 -14.31
C VAL A 11 -17.45 -6.01 -13.40
N SER A 12 -16.90 -7.21 -13.47
CA SER A 12 -17.02 -8.24 -12.44
C SER A 12 -15.78 -9.12 -12.47
N SER A 13 -14.60 -8.49 -12.40
CA SER A 13 -13.38 -9.18 -11.97
C SER A 13 -13.14 -8.85 -10.49
N LEU A 14 -14.11 -9.20 -9.65
CA LEU A 14 -13.97 -9.27 -8.21
C LEU A 14 -14.01 -10.75 -7.86
N GLY A 15 -12.80 -11.32 -7.74
CA GLY A 15 -12.45 -12.65 -7.25
C GLY A 15 -13.57 -13.68 -7.15
N GLU A 16 -13.54 -14.66 -8.06
CA GLU A 16 -14.14 -15.97 -7.79
C GLU A 16 -13.69 -16.44 -6.40
N CYS A 17 -14.62 -16.48 -5.45
CA CYS A 17 -14.40 -17.17 -4.19
C CYS A 17 -14.21 -18.66 -4.49
N PRO A 18 -13.13 -19.31 -4.02
CA PRO A 18 -12.97 -20.74 -4.22
C PRO A 18 -14.16 -21.50 -3.61
N PRO A 19 -14.52 -22.66 -4.19
CA PRO A 19 -15.68 -23.42 -3.77
C PRO A 19 -15.56 -23.77 -2.29
N VAL A 20 -16.62 -23.50 -1.52
CA VAL A 20 -16.71 -23.75 -0.08
C VAL A 20 -16.69 -25.26 0.18
N GLY A 21 -15.51 -25.86 0.14
CA GLY A 21 -15.18 -27.02 0.96
C GLY A 21 -15.10 -26.56 2.42
N GLY A 22 -15.54 -27.39 3.36
CA GLY A 22 -15.48 -27.03 4.78
C GLY A 22 -14.04 -26.70 5.20
N CYS A 23 -13.82 -25.48 5.68
CA CYS A 23 -12.54 -25.04 6.22
C CYS A 23 -12.24 -25.82 7.52
N ASN A 24 -11.10 -26.51 7.56
CA ASN A 24 -10.67 -27.20 8.77
C ASN A 24 -9.79 -26.29 9.63
N GLU A 25 -10.44 -25.40 10.39
CA GLU A 25 -9.80 -24.36 11.22
C GLU A 25 -8.73 -24.91 12.17
N LYS A 26 -8.99 -26.07 12.81
CA LYS A 26 -8.04 -26.71 13.72
C LYS A 26 -6.75 -27.12 13.02
N ARG A 27 -6.87 -27.61 11.79
CA ARG A 27 -5.72 -28.01 10.96
C ARG A 27 -4.94 -26.76 10.51
N MET A 28 -5.64 -25.68 10.20
CA MET A 28 -5.01 -24.40 9.85
C MET A 28 -4.16 -23.85 10.99
N LEU A 29 -4.69 -23.87 12.22
CA LEU A 29 -3.96 -23.44 13.42
C LEU A 29 -2.71 -24.30 13.70
N ALA A 30 -2.71 -25.56 13.27
CA ALA A 30 -1.54 -26.43 13.39
C ALA A 30 -0.47 -26.14 12.32
N MET A 31 -0.89 -25.68 11.12
CA MET A 31 -0.01 -25.43 9.97
C MET A 31 0.61 -24.02 9.97
N LEU A 32 -0.15 -22.98 10.32
CA LEU A 32 0.35 -21.59 10.33
C LEU A 32 1.69 -21.40 11.11
N PRO A 33 1.91 -22.02 12.28
CA PRO A 33 3.18 -21.93 12.99
C PRO A 33 4.38 -22.48 12.19
N HIS A 34 4.18 -23.37 11.23
CA HIS A 34 5.24 -23.91 10.37
C HIS A 34 5.86 -22.79 9.51
N CYS A 35 5.01 -22.03 8.81
CA CYS A 35 5.45 -20.86 8.03
C CYS A 35 6.14 -19.81 8.92
N GLY A 36 5.61 -19.57 10.12
CA GLY A 36 6.18 -18.62 11.06
C GLY A 36 7.57 -19.00 11.59
N LYS A 37 7.85 -20.29 11.82
CA LYS A 37 9.19 -20.76 12.22
C LYS A 37 10.22 -20.56 11.10
N THR A 38 9.86 -20.90 9.87
CA THR A 38 10.73 -20.70 8.69
C THR A 38 11.03 -19.22 8.49
N PHE A 39 10.02 -18.37 8.64
CA PHE A 39 10.20 -16.92 8.61
C PHE A 39 11.14 -16.45 9.72
N ALA A 40 10.92 -16.88 10.96
CA ALA A 40 11.77 -16.53 12.10
C ALA A 40 13.25 -16.89 11.87
N GLU A 41 13.55 -18.07 11.33
CA GLU A 41 14.92 -18.50 11.04
C GLU A 41 15.59 -17.66 9.95
N ARG A 42 14.83 -17.27 8.92
CA ARG A 42 15.34 -16.38 7.85
C ARG A 42 15.56 -14.95 8.37
N MET A 43 14.65 -14.47 9.22
CA MET A 43 14.73 -13.19 9.92
C MET A 43 15.76 -13.16 11.06
N LYS A 44 16.49 -14.25 11.35
CA LYS A 44 17.68 -14.17 12.20
C LYS A 44 18.93 -13.72 11.44
N LYS A 45 18.95 -13.89 10.12
CA LYS A 45 20.11 -13.61 9.27
C LYS A 45 20.24 -12.13 8.87
N VAL A 46 19.27 -11.34 9.25
CA VAL A 46 19.22 -9.91 8.97
C VAL A 46 19.02 -9.23 10.32
N GLU A 47 19.60 -8.05 10.49
CA GLU A 47 19.67 -7.39 11.79
C GLU A 47 18.37 -6.65 12.12
N VAL A 48 18.00 -6.63 13.41
CA VAL A 48 16.74 -6.07 13.92
C VAL A 48 16.49 -4.63 13.44
N TRP A 49 17.54 -3.81 13.32
CA TRP A 49 17.46 -2.40 12.96
C TRP A 49 17.26 -2.17 11.45
N LYS A 50 17.69 -3.12 10.61
CA LYS A 50 17.71 -2.94 9.14
C LYS A 50 16.32 -3.03 8.51
N TRP A 51 15.35 -3.63 9.19
CA TRP A 51 13.94 -3.68 8.77
C TRP A 51 12.99 -2.85 9.65
N CYS A 52 13.47 -2.14 10.66
CA CYS A 52 12.65 -1.07 11.24
C CYS A 52 12.37 0.04 10.20
N ASN A 53 13.25 0.19 9.20
CA ASN A 53 13.05 1.02 8.02
C ASN A 53 12.06 0.39 7.00
N LEU A 54 11.75 -0.92 7.10
CA LEU A 54 10.78 -1.56 6.19
C LEU A 54 9.35 -1.07 6.46
N SER A 55 8.99 -0.83 7.73
CA SER A 55 7.73 -0.16 8.10
C SER A 55 7.65 1.28 7.60
N GLU A 56 8.79 1.94 7.44
CA GLU A 56 8.90 3.26 6.81
C GLU A 56 8.71 3.15 5.29
N PHE A 57 9.27 2.10 4.68
CA PHE A 57 9.11 1.78 3.25
C PHE A 57 7.65 1.44 2.89
N ILE A 58 6.92 0.63 3.66
CA ILE A 58 5.49 0.32 3.36
C ILE A 58 4.63 1.61 3.28
N VAL A 59 4.97 2.63 4.09
CA VAL A 59 4.31 3.94 4.07
C VAL A 59 4.83 4.82 2.94
N LYS A 60 6.14 4.84 2.70
CA LYS A 60 6.77 5.62 1.61
C LYS A 60 6.44 5.09 0.21
N GLN A 61 6.21 3.79 0.07
CA GLN A 61 5.82 3.12 -1.19
C GLN A 61 4.42 3.53 -1.67
N VAL A 62 3.55 4.01 -0.78
CA VAL A 62 2.27 4.65 -1.18
C VAL A 62 2.48 6.04 -1.80
N THR A 63 3.60 6.71 -1.50
CA THR A 63 3.90 8.08 -1.96
C THR A 63 5.00 8.18 -3.02
N ALA A 64 5.69 7.08 -3.33
CA ALA A 64 6.80 7.06 -4.28
C ALA A 64 6.45 6.18 -5.50
N VAL A 65 5.42 6.56 -6.24
CA VAL A 65 5.29 6.19 -7.65
C VAL A 65 5.98 7.30 -8.45
N ASP A 66 7.30 7.40 -8.34
CA ASP A 66 8.19 8.15 -9.26
C ASP A 66 9.64 7.94 -8.79
N ASP A 67 10.22 6.77 -9.08
CA ASP A 67 11.64 6.66 -9.45
C ASP A 67 11.93 5.22 -9.98
N GLN A 68 12.12 5.14 -11.29
CA GLN A 68 12.80 4.05 -12.01
C GLN A 68 14.16 4.69 -12.33
N ASP A 69 15.31 4.22 -11.85
CA ASP A 69 16.02 3.04 -12.34
C ASP A 69 17.42 2.96 -11.68
N GLU A 70 18.08 1.81 -11.87
CA GLU A 70 19.53 1.58 -11.93
C GLU A 70 20.09 0.56 -10.92
N GLY A 71 20.42 -0.61 -11.49
CA GLY A 71 21.02 -1.74 -10.82
C GLY A 71 22.39 -1.43 -10.24
N ARG A 72 22.54 -1.75 -8.96
CA ARG A 72 23.80 -2.09 -8.31
C ARG A 72 23.54 -3.29 -7.42
N ASP A 73 24.19 -4.42 -7.72
CA ASP A 73 24.19 -5.64 -6.91
C ASP A 73 24.88 -5.43 -5.55
N ASP A 74 24.24 -4.65 -4.68
CA ASP A 74 24.44 -4.54 -3.24
C ASP A 74 23.04 -4.61 -2.60
N GLY A 75 22.32 -5.69 -2.91
CA GLY A 75 20.95 -5.94 -2.44
C GLY A 75 20.89 -5.90 -0.91
N GLY A 76 20.49 -4.74 -0.39
CA GLY A 76 20.49 -4.46 1.04
C GLY A 76 19.65 -5.44 1.83
N ASP A 77 20.00 -5.58 3.10
CA ASP A 77 19.28 -6.38 4.08
C ASP A 77 17.75 -6.10 4.15
N ALA A 78 17.31 -4.91 3.73
CA ALA A 78 15.89 -4.55 3.61
C ALA A 78 15.17 -5.28 2.46
N ASP A 79 15.78 -5.40 1.27
CA ASP A 79 15.23 -6.17 0.14
C ASP A 79 15.05 -7.64 0.53
N ARG A 80 16.05 -8.18 1.23
CA ARG A 80 16.02 -9.54 1.77
C ARG A 80 14.87 -9.75 2.77
N GLY A 81 14.62 -8.78 3.64
CA GLY A 81 13.47 -8.79 4.56
C GLY A 81 12.12 -8.81 3.83
N MET A 82 11.98 -8.04 2.76
CA MET A 82 10.77 -8.02 1.92
C MET A 82 10.53 -9.35 1.22
N ARG A 83 11.56 -9.97 0.63
CA ARG A 83 11.46 -11.31 0.02
C ARG A 83 11.10 -12.41 1.02
N TYR A 84 11.62 -12.33 2.25
CA TYR A 84 11.26 -13.28 3.30
C TYR A 84 9.81 -13.11 3.75
N TYR A 85 9.32 -11.88 3.77
CA TYR A 85 7.95 -11.58 4.07
C TYR A 85 6.99 -12.10 2.98
N GLU A 86 7.31 -11.88 1.70
CA GLU A 86 6.57 -12.43 0.57
C GLU A 86 6.52 -13.96 0.60
N SER A 87 7.66 -14.61 0.88
CA SER A 87 7.72 -16.06 1.04
C SER A 87 6.87 -16.55 2.22
N PHE A 88 6.81 -15.77 3.31
CA PHE A 88 5.97 -16.07 4.47
C PHE A 88 4.48 -15.97 4.13
N THR A 89 4.04 -14.90 3.46
CA THR A 89 2.63 -14.74 3.07
C THR A 89 2.19 -15.81 2.08
N ASN A 90 3.03 -16.12 1.08
CA ASN A 90 2.76 -17.19 0.11
C ASN A 90 2.67 -18.57 0.80
N CYS A 91 3.56 -18.88 1.75
CA CYS A 91 3.43 -20.09 2.57
C CYS A 91 2.09 -20.14 3.31
N THR A 92 1.64 -19.03 3.91
CA THR A 92 0.34 -19.00 4.59
C THR A 92 -0.82 -19.19 3.62
N GLU A 93 -0.75 -18.64 2.41
CA GLU A 93 -1.76 -18.81 1.36
C GLU A 93 -1.88 -20.26 0.91
N VAL A 94 -0.74 -20.91 0.65
CA VAL A 94 -0.70 -22.34 0.30
C VAL A 94 -1.29 -23.19 1.42
N GLU A 95 -0.87 -22.98 2.67
CA GLU A 95 -1.41 -23.73 3.80
C GLU A 95 -2.92 -23.52 3.97
N THR A 96 -3.42 -22.29 3.80
CA THR A 96 -4.87 -22.02 3.84
C THR A 96 -5.62 -22.75 2.73
N ASN A 97 -5.08 -22.76 1.52
CA ASN A 97 -5.70 -23.46 0.39
C ASN A 97 -5.70 -24.99 0.60
N VAL A 98 -4.61 -25.55 1.15
CA VAL A 98 -4.48 -26.98 1.49
C VAL A 98 -5.52 -27.44 2.52
N VAL A 99 -5.89 -26.58 3.47
CA VAL A 99 -6.93 -26.90 4.47
C VAL A 99 -8.34 -26.53 4.03
N GLY A 100 -8.52 -26.03 2.80
CA GLY A 100 -9.81 -25.62 2.26
C GLY A 100 -10.34 -24.31 2.85
N CYS A 101 -9.47 -23.42 3.33
CA CYS A 101 -9.83 -22.12 3.86
C CYS A 101 -9.42 -21.02 2.87
N TYR A 102 -10.20 -19.95 2.79
CA TYR A 102 -9.86 -18.80 1.95
C TYR A 102 -8.72 -17.97 2.57
N TRP A 103 -7.98 -17.25 1.73
CA TRP A 103 -6.93 -16.31 2.14
C TRP A 103 -7.31 -14.90 1.66
N PRO A 104 -7.19 -13.85 2.50
CA PRO A 104 -6.90 -13.89 3.93
C PRO A 104 -8.14 -14.27 4.76
N ASN A 105 -7.95 -14.91 5.92
CA ASN A 105 -9.03 -15.22 6.88
C ASN A 105 -8.70 -14.70 8.30
N PRO A 106 -9.67 -14.60 9.24
CA PRO A 106 -9.45 -14.01 10.56
C PRO A 106 -8.39 -14.71 11.42
N LEU A 107 -8.18 -16.01 11.22
CA LEU A 107 -7.17 -16.79 11.94
C LEU A 107 -5.77 -16.52 11.38
N ALA A 108 -5.64 -16.45 10.05
CA ALA A 108 -4.40 -16.06 9.37
C ALA A 108 -4.04 -14.59 9.69
N GLU A 109 -5.03 -13.69 9.66
CA GLU A 109 -4.84 -12.27 9.99
C GLU A 109 -4.32 -12.09 11.42
N ARG A 110 -4.93 -12.75 12.42
CA ARG A 110 -4.46 -12.73 13.81
C ARG A 110 -3.05 -13.30 13.96
N PHE A 111 -2.75 -14.38 13.24
CA PHE A 111 -1.42 -14.98 13.27
C PHE A 111 -0.36 -14.05 12.68
N ILE A 112 -0.62 -13.50 11.49
CA ILE A 112 0.25 -12.54 10.81
C ILE A 112 0.46 -11.30 11.68
N ALA A 113 -0.60 -10.73 12.27
CA ALA A 113 -0.50 -9.61 13.19
C ALA A 113 0.33 -9.94 14.44
N GLY A 114 0.20 -11.15 14.99
CA GLY A 114 1.01 -11.64 16.10
C GLY A 114 2.50 -11.76 15.76
N VAL A 115 2.82 -12.25 14.56
CA VAL A 115 4.19 -12.29 14.03
C VAL A 115 4.73 -10.87 13.89
N HIS A 116 3.99 -9.96 13.26
CA HIS A 116 4.42 -8.57 13.12
C HIS A 116 4.73 -7.93 14.47
N ARG A 117 3.81 -8.08 15.45
CA ARG A 117 4.04 -7.52 16.78
C ARG A 117 5.30 -8.09 17.42
N ARG A 118 5.56 -9.39 17.29
CA ARG A 118 6.74 -10.02 17.91
C ARG A 118 8.07 -9.56 17.30
N PHE A 119 8.14 -9.38 15.98
CA PHE A 119 9.38 -9.00 15.29
C PHE A 119 9.58 -7.48 15.21
N PHE A 120 8.50 -6.68 15.21
CA PHE A 120 8.55 -5.22 15.04
C PHE A 120 8.20 -4.42 16.31
N GLN A 121 7.94 -5.05 17.46
CA GLN A 121 7.62 -4.34 18.72
C GLN A 121 8.65 -3.30 19.18
N ASN A 122 9.92 -3.46 18.80
CA ASN A 122 11.01 -2.56 19.19
C ASN A 122 11.37 -1.54 18.10
N CYS A 123 10.64 -1.53 16.99
CA CYS A 123 10.83 -0.53 15.96
C CYS A 123 9.98 0.70 16.31
N SER A 124 10.63 1.83 16.61
CA SER A 124 9.94 3.11 16.54
C SER A 124 9.65 3.38 15.07
N VAL A 125 8.38 3.36 14.67
CA VAL A 125 8.01 3.87 13.36
C VAL A 125 8.36 5.36 13.41
N ALA A 126 9.44 5.76 12.75
CA ALA A 126 9.62 7.15 12.39
C ALA A 126 8.48 7.45 11.44
N ARG A 127 7.32 7.83 11.99
CA ARG A 127 6.27 8.48 11.25
C ARG A 127 6.95 9.73 10.72
N HIS A 128 7.46 9.68 9.49
CA HIS A 128 7.34 10.84 8.63
C HIS A 128 5.87 11.23 8.79
N HIS A 129 5.69 12.35 9.46
CA HIS A 129 4.41 12.93 9.73
C HIS A 129 3.87 13.36 8.37
N TRP A 130 3.34 12.39 7.61
CA TRP A 130 2.40 12.58 6.50
C TRP A 130 1.08 13.04 7.11
N GLN A 131 1.17 14.11 7.88
CA GLN A 131 0.07 14.92 8.32
C GLN A 131 0.06 16.05 7.32
N ASP A 132 -1.13 16.41 6.85
CA ASP A 132 -1.26 17.58 6.02
C ASP A 132 -0.56 18.77 6.70
N PRO A 133 0.19 19.59 5.96
CA PRO A 133 0.79 20.77 6.54
C PRO A 133 -0.32 21.58 7.24
N PRO A 134 -0.05 22.15 8.43
CA PRO A 134 -1.07 22.81 9.23
C PRO A 134 -1.87 23.82 8.39
N ASP A 135 -3.18 23.91 8.63
CA ASP A 135 -4.14 24.66 7.80
C ASP A 135 -3.70 26.10 7.49
N GLY A 136 -2.95 26.73 8.41
CA GLY A 136 -2.40 28.07 8.25
C GLY A 136 -1.40 28.24 7.09
N ILE A 137 -0.80 27.16 6.59
CA ILE A 137 0.13 27.16 5.44
C ILE A 137 -0.55 26.56 4.20
N LEU A 138 -1.39 25.54 4.39
CA LEU A 138 -2.09 24.86 3.29
C LEU A 138 -3.09 25.79 2.57
N ILE A 139 -3.90 26.53 3.33
CA ILE A 139 -4.92 27.44 2.79
C ILE A 139 -4.32 28.55 1.91
N PRO A 140 -3.30 29.31 2.34
CA PRO A 140 -2.71 30.34 1.48
C PRO A 140 -2.01 29.76 0.24
N LEU A 141 -1.44 28.55 0.32
CA LEU A 141 -0.86 27.88 -0.85
C LEU A 141 -1.91 27.57 -1.94
N ILE A 142 -3.13 27.25 -1.54
CA ILE A 142 -4.26 27.00 -2.45
C ILE A 142 -4.88 28.33 -2.93
N ALA A 143 -5.03 29.31 -2.03
CA ALA A 143 -5.65 30.59 -2.36
C ALA A 143 -4.79 31.46 -3.29
N ALA A 144 -3.46 31.46 -3.12
CA ALA A 144 -2.54 32.27 -3.93
C ALA A 144 -2.66 32.02 -5.45
N PRO A 145 -2.61 30.78 -5.98
CA PRO A 145 -2.78 30.53 -7.41
C PRO A 145 -4.18 30.89 -7.91
N ILE A 146 -5.22 30.73 -7.09
CA ILE A 146 -6.60 31.11 -7.46
C ILE A 146 -6.73 32.64 -7.57
N LEU A 147 -6.22 33.39 -6.60
CA LEU A 147 -6.25 34.86 -6.66
C LEU A 147 -5.41 35.39 -7.82
N LEU A 148 -4.27 34.77 -8.10
CA LEU A 148 -3.40 35.16 -9.22
C LEU A 148 -4.07 34.90 -10.57
N THR A 149 -4.75 33.76 -10.75
CA THR A 149 -5.53 33.48 -11.96
C THR A 149 -6.70 34.44 -12.15
N ILE A 150 -7.43 34.81 -11.09
CA ILE A 150 -8.49 35.82 -11.14
C ILE A 150 -7.92 37.20 -11.49
N ALA A 151 -6.77 37.58 -10.92
CA ALA A 151 -6.12 38.85 -11.23
C ALA A 151 -5.65 38.91 -12.68
N MET A 152 -4.98 37.88 -13.18
CA MET A 152 -4.51 37.81 -14.57
C MET A 152 -5.66 37.84 -15.58
N THR A 153 -6.73 37.08 -15.33
CA THR A 153 -7.94 37.12 -16.17
C THR A 153 -8.60 38.50 -16.15
N GLY A 154 -8.70 39.13 -14.97
CA GLY A 154 -9.20 40.51 -14.84
C GLY A 154 -8.36 41.53 -15.62
N VAL A 155 -7.03 41.42 -15.56
CA VAL A 155 -6.10 42.30 -16.30
C VAL A 155 -6.25 42.11 -17.80
N VAL A 156 -6.39 40.87 -18.29
CA VAL A 156 -6.58 40.58 -19.72
C VAL A 156 -7.89 41.16 -20.22
N VAL A 157 -8.99 40.98 -19.49
CA VAL A 157 -10.29 41.56 -19.86
C VAL A 157 -10.23 43.08 -19.87
N TRP A 158 -9.58 43.67 -18.87
CA TRP A 158 -9.43 45.12 -18.79
C TRP A 158 -8.58 45.68 -19.94
N ARG A 159 -7.46 45.03 -20.25
CA ARG A 159 -6.59 45.40 -21.39
C ARG A 159 -7.31 45.22 -22.72
N SER A 160 -8.02 44.11 -22.91
CA SER A 160 -8.82 43.82 -24.11
C SER A 160 -9.91 44.87 -24.32
N LYS A 161 -10.58 45.30 -23.25
CA LYS A 161 -11.60 46.36 -23.33
C LYS A 161 -11.00 47.73 -23.66
N ARG A 162 -9.79 48.03 -23.16
CA ARG A 162 -9.05 49.26 -23.50
C ARG A 162 -8.59 49.25 -24.96
N THR A 163 -8.08 48.15 -25.50
CA THR A 163 -7.69 48.07 -26.92
C THR A 163 -8.89 48.13 -27.86
N ALA A 164 -10.06 47.61 -27.46
CA ALA A 164 -11.30 47.74 -28.24
C ALA A 164 -11.90 49.16 -28.24
N GLN A 165 -11.52 50.02 -27.27
CA GLN A 165 -11.98 51.41 -27.19
C GLN A 165 -10.97 52.40 -27.85
N VAL A 166 -9.82 51.90 -28.30
CA VAL A 166 -8.72 52.67 -28.93
C VAL A 166 -8.62 52.37 -30.44
N VAL A 167 -9.55 51.58 -31.00
CA VAL A 167 -9.77 51.36 -32.45
C VAL A 167 -11.08 51.99 -32.86
#